data_AF-A0A1I6H5T3-F1
#
_entry.id   AF-A0A1I6H5T3-F1
#
_cell.length_a   1.000
_cell.length_b   1.000
_cell.length_c   1.000
_cell.angle_alpha   90.00
_cell.angle_beta   90.00
_cell.angle_gamma   90.00
#
_symmetry.space_group_name_H-M   'P 1'
#
loop_
_entity.id
_entity.type
_entity.pdbx_description
1 polymer ?
#
loop_
_entity_poly.entity_id
_entity_poly.type
_entity_poly.pdbx_seq_one_letter_code
_entity_poly.pdbx_strand_id
1 'polypeptide(L)'
;MVNSFLFNYIKIQDKLGAKLFRQLLLALREIDDASTPMIDILNRLEKLNIIESVEQWDKLREIRNLITHEYPLDIDERLENIALALAGFEQLNQLYILVQLQFQLFIITNFWFLWFCHALNPLDTEPDRPLALSGRFR
;
A
#
# COMPACT_ATOMS: atom_id res chain seq x y z
N MET A 1 -6.18 11.85 -24.75
CA MET A 1 -5.42 12.21 -23.53
C MET A 1 -6.32 12.18 -22.29
N VAL A 2 -7.36 13.01 -22.21
CA VAL A 2 -8.30 13.06 -21.06
C VAL A 2 -8.91 11.70 -20.71
N ASN A 3 -9.56 11.03 -21.67
CA ASN A 3 -10.19 9.72 -21.42
C ASN A 3 -9.18 8.67 -20.95
N SER A 4 -7.94 8.72 -21.45
CA SER A 4 -6.87 7.82 -21.04
C SER A 4 -6.47 8.04 -19.57
N PHE A 5 -6.42 9.30 -19.12
CA PHE A 5 -6.16 9.64 -17.72
C PHE A 5 -7.28 9.14 -16.81
N LEU A 6 -8.54 9.47 -17.12
CA LEU A 6 -9.71 9.05 -16.36
C LEU A 6 -9.80 7.52 -16.24
N PHE A 7 -9.53 6.82 -17.34
CA PHE A 7 -9.47 5.36 -17.35
C PHE A 7 -8.33 4.81 -16.47
N ASN A 8 -7.17 5.45 -16.47
CA ASN A 8 -6.06 5.04 -15.61
C ASN A 8 -6.37 5.31 -14.13
N TYR A 9 -7.05 6.41 -13.80
CA TYR A 9 -7.52 6.69 -12.44
C TYR A 9 -8.39 5.53 -11.91
N ILE A 10 -9.41 5.12 -12.67
CA ILE A 10 -10.29 4.00 -12.31
C ILE A 10 -9.47 2.72 -12.08
N LYS A 11 -8.55 2.41 -13.00
CA LYS A 11 -7.69 1.22 -12.88
C LYS A 11 -6.78 1.24 -11.66
N ILE A 12 -6.26 2.40 -11.28
CA ILE A 12 -5.39 2.53 -10.10
C ILE A 12 -6.20 2.26 -8.85
N GLN A 13 -7.35 2.93 -8.70
CA GLN A 13 -8.22 2.73 -7.55
C GLN A 13 -8.66 1.26 -7.42
N ASP A 14 -9.12 0.64 -8.51
CA ASP A 14 -9.55 -0.76 -8.51
C ASP A 14 -8.42 -1.69 -8.08
N LYS A 15 -7.18 -1.47 -8.55
CA LYS A 15 -6.01 -2.26 -8.14
C LYS A 15 -5.64 -2.09 -6.67
N LEU A 16 -5.71 -0.86 -6.16
CA LEU A 16 -5.42 -0.56 -4.75
C LEU A 16 -6.42 -1.29 -3.85
N GLY A 17 -7.71 -1.14 -4.12
CA GLY A 17 -8.77 -1.78 -3.33
C GLY A 17 -8.80 -3.30 -3.48
N ALA A 18 -8.83 -3.80 -4.72
CA ALA A 18 -9.04 -5.23 -4.98
C ALA A 18 -7.83 -6.08 -4.61
N LYS A 19 -6.61 -5.54 -4.67
CA LYS A 19 -5.39 -6.33 -4.52
C LYS A 19 -4.46 -5.81 -3.43
N LEU A 20 -4.04 -4.55 -3.49
CA LEU A 20 -3.00 -4.04 -2.58
C LEU A 20 -3.42 -4.16 -1.11
N PHE A 21 -4.62 -3.69 -0.78
CA PHE A 21 -5.12 -3.72 0.60
C PHE A 21 -5.23 -5.13 1.17
N ARG A 22 -5.75 -6.07 0.37
CA ARG A 22 -5.85 -7.48 0.77
C ARG A 22 -4.49 -8.10 1.01
N GLN A 23 -3.57 -7.91 0.07
CA GLN A 23 -2.22 -8.47 0.17
C GLN A 23 -1.44 -7.89 1.35
N LEU A 24 -1.62 -6.59 1.64
CA LEU A 24 -1.03 -5.96 2.80
C LEU A 24 -1.53 -6.61 4.09
N LEU A 25 -2.85 -6.70 4.29
CA LEU A 25 -3.41 -7.28 5.50
C LEU A 25 -3.08 -8.77 5.66
N LEU A 26 -3.01 -9.53 4.57
CA LEU A 26 -2.54 -10.92 4.61
C LEU A 26 -1.07 -11.01 5.05
N ALA A 27 -0.20 -10.14 4.52
CA ALA A 27 1.21 -10.11 4.90
C ALA A 27 1.40 -9.74 6.38
N LEU A 28 0.56 -8.84 6.90
CA LEU A 28 0.52 -8.46 8.31
C LEU A 28 -0.17 -9.50 9.21
N ARG A 29 -0.78 -10.55 8.64
CA ARG A 29 -1.63 -11.55 9.35
C ARG A 29 -2.84 -10.94 10.08
N GLU A 30 -3.37 -9.84 9.54
CA GLU A 30 -4.56 -9.15 10.05
C GLU A 30 -5.87 -9.75 9.50
N ILE A 31 -5.78 -10.50 8.39
CA ILE A 31 -6.87 -11.27 7.78
C ILE A 31 -6.37 -12.67 7.43
N ASP A 32 -7.24 -13.67 7.48
CA ASP A 32 -6.90 -15.06 7.17
C ASP A 32 -7.16 -15.45 5.70
N ASP A 33 -8.07 -14.73 5.04
CA ASP A 33 -8.49 -15.04 3.68
C ASP A 33 -8.73 -13.80 2.81
N ALA A 34 -8.41 -13.96 1.53
CA ALA A 34 -8.62 -12.98 0.48
C ALA A 34 -10.10 -12.75 0.14
N SER A 35 -11.05 -13.57 0.59
CA SER A 35 -12.49 -13.34 0.38
C SER A 35 -13.12 -12.34 1.37
N THR A 36 -12.36 -11.85 2.36
CA THR A 36 -12.83 -10.89 3.37
C THR A 36 -13.60 -9.72 2.73
N PRO A 37 -14.80 -9.34 3.22
CA PRO A 37 -15.56 -8.23 2.67
C PRO A 37 -14.75 -6.92 2.62
N MET A 38 -15.00 -6.07 1.60
CA MET A 38 -14.24 -4.82 1.44
C MET A 38 -14.40 -3.89 2.65
N ILE A 39 -15.60 -3.79 3.21
CA ILE A 39 -15.85 -2.96 4.40
C ILE A 39 -14.98 -3.39 5.59
N ASP A 40 -14.81 -4.70 5.81
CA ASP A 40 -13.96 -5.21 6.87
C ASP A 40 -12.49 -4.94 6.62
N ILE A 41 -12.05 -4.96 5.36
CA ILE A 41 -10.69 -4.56 4.97
C ILE A 41 -10.47 -3.09 5.30
N LEU A 42 -11.39 -2.20 4.93
CA LEU A 42 -11.26 -0.77 5.19
C LEU A 42 -11.24 -0.47 6.69
N ASN A 43 -12.14 -1.09 7.47
CA ASN A 43 -12.15 -0.97 8.93
C ASN A 43 -10.81 -1.39 9.57
N ARG A 44 -10.15 -2.43 9.03
CA ARG A 44 -8.84 -2.87 9.53
C ARG A 44 -7.74 -1.89 9.15
N LEU A 45 -7.74 -1.39 7.92
CA LEU A 45 -6.79 -0.37 7.48
C LEU A 45 -6.91 0.92 8.32
N GLU A 46 -8.13 1.31 8.67
CA GLU A 46 -8.40 2.47 9.54
C GLU A 46 -7.83 2.23 10.95
N LYS A 47 -8.07 1.05 11.55
CA LYS A 47 -7.49 0.68 12.85
C LYS A 47 -5.96 0.68 12.87
N LEU A 48 -5.34 0.33 11.73
CA LEU A 48 -3.89 0.36 11.54
C LEU A 48 -3.36 1.76 11.19
N ASN A 49 -4.23 2.77 11.13
CA ASN A 49 -3.92 4.15 10.71
C ASN A 49 -3.26 4.22 9.33
N ILE A 50 -3.63 3.30 8.42
CA ILE A 50 -3.20 3.32 7.01
C ILE A 50 -4.09 4.25 6.20
N ILE A 51 -5.38 4.26 6.51
CA ILE A 51 -6.36 5.23 6.01
C ILE A 51 -6.88 6.04 7.19
N GLU A 52 -7.24 7.30 6.96
CA GLU A 52 -7.77 8.15 8.03
C GLU A 52 -9.19 7.74 8.43
N SER A 53 -10.00 7.36 7.44
CA SER A 53 -11.35 6.86 7.64
C SER A 53 -11.83 6.03 6.46
N VAL A 54 -12.81 5.15 6.70
CA VAL A 54 -13.53 4.43 5.62
C VAL A 54 -14.21 5.40 4.66
N GLU A 55 -14.74 6.51 5.18
CA GLU A 55 -15.44 7.55 4.42
C GLU A 55 -14.54 8.18 3.34
N GLN A 56 -13.24 8.33 3.61
CA GLN A 56 -12.27 8.81 2.62
C GLN A 56 -12.23 7.90 1.39
N TRP A 57 -12.27 6.58 1.60
CA TRP A 57 -12.28 5.63 0.49
C TRP A 57 -13.59 5.68 -0.29
N ASP A 58 -14.73 5.84 0.39
CA ASP A 58 -16.02 5.95 -0.28
C ASP A 58 -16.13 7.21 -1.14
N LYS A 59 -15.60 8.35 -0.69
CA LYS A 59 -15.49 9.58 -1.53
C LYS A 59 -14.71 9.33 -2.83
N LEU A 60 -13.61 8.57 -2.75
CA LEU A 60 -12.86 8.21 -3.95
C LEU A 60 -13.71 7.33 -4.89
N ARG A 61 -14.54 6.43 -4.34
CA ARG A 61 -15.43 5.59 -5.14
C ARG A 61 -16.55 6.40 -5.80
N GLU A 62 -17.05 7.44 -5.14
CA GLU A 62 -18.01 8.37 -5.72
C GLU A 62 -17.41 9.08 -6.95
N ILE A 63 -16.17 9.59 -6.84
CA ILE A 63 -15.44 10.18 -7.98
C ILE A 63 -15.34 9.17 -9.13
N ARG A 64 -14.98 7.91 -8.84
CA ARG A 64 -14.92 6.85 -9.86
C ARG A 64 -16.27 6.60 -10.53
N ASN A 65 -17.35 6.56 -9.74
CA ASN A 65 -18.69 6.30 -10.24
C ASN A 65 -19.17 7.42 -11.15
N LEU A 66 -18.91 8.68 -10.76
CA LEU A 66 -19.18 9.89 -11.55
C LEU A 66 -18.49 9.81 -12.92
N ILE A 67 -17.17 9.57 -12.92
CA ILE A 67 -16.35 9.46 -14.14
C ILE A 67 -16.80 8.30 -15.05
N THR A 68 -17.34 7.22 -14.49
CA THR A 68 -17.76 6.04 -15.27
C THR A 68 -19.13 6.22 -15.91
N HIS A 69 -20.04 6.97 -15.29
CA HIS A 69 -21.41 7.13 -15.77
C HIS A 69 -21.59 8.34 -16.68
N GLU A 70 -20.83 9.41 -16.48
CA GLU A 70 -20.99 10.65 -17.22
C GLU A 70 -19.85 10.78 -18.22
N TYR A 71 -20.20 10.70 -19.51
CA TYR A 71 -19.43 11.38 -20.55
C TYR A 71 -20.17 12.67 -20.87
N PRO A 72 -19.87 13.78 -20.17
CA PRO A 72 -20.57 15.02 -20.42
C PRO A 72 -20.33 15.46 -21.85
N LEU A 73 -21.40 15.86 -22.54
CA LEU A 73 -21.30 16.57 -23.82
C LEU A 73 -20.85 18.01 -23.58
N ASP A 74 -21.07 18.54 -22.37
CA ASP A 74 -20.63 19.85 -21.95
C ASP A 74 -19.13 19.87 -21.59
N ILE A 75 -18.44 20.92 -22.01
CA ILE A 75 -17.00 21.09 -21.75
C ILE A 75 -16.75 21.41 -20.29
N ASP A 76 -17.63 22.18 -19.64
CA ASP A 76 -17.44 22.63 -18.26
C ASP A 76 -17.53 21.46 -17.28
N GLU A 77 -18.55 20.61 -17.43
CA GLU A 77 -18.71 19.37 -16.64
C GLU A 77 -17.53 18.40 -16.87
N ARG A 78 -16.97 18.35 -18.09
CA ARG A 78 -15.75 17.57 -18.36
C ARG A 78 -14.53 18.13 -17.61
N LEU A 79 -14.38 19.44 -17.54
CA LEU A 79 -13.27 20.07 -16.82
C LEU A 79 -13.39 19.81 -15.31
N GLU A 80 -14.60 19.88 -14.76
CA GLU A 80 -14.88 19.55 -13.36
C GLU A 80 -14.53 18.09 -13.03
N ASN A 81 -14.98 17.14 -13.87
CA ASN A 81 -14.66 15.73 -13.71
C ASN A 81 -13.15 15.44 -13.75
N ILE A 82 -12.39 16.17 -14.58
CA ILE A 82 -10.92 16.07 -14.60
C ILE A 82 -10.32 16.62 -13.31
N ALA A 83 -10.80 17.77 -12.83
CA ALA A 83 -10.30 18.38 -11.60
C ALA A 83 -10.54 17.46 -10.39
N LEU A 84 -11.73 16.86 -10.28
CA LEU A 84 -12.07 15.88 -9.26
C LEU A 84 -11.19 14.63 -9.35
N ALA A 85 -10.97 14.10 -10.56
CA ALA A 85 -10.09 12.94 -10.77
C ALA A 85 -8.63 13.24 -10.38
N LEU A 86 -8.13 14.45 -10.64
CA LEU A 86 -6.79 14.88 -10.24
C LEU A 86 -6.64 14.96 -8.72
N ALA A 87 -7.60 15.57 -8.03
CA ALA A 87 -7.63 15.63 -6.57
C ALA A 87 -7.74 14.22 -5.94
N GLY A 88 -8.61 13.37 -6.51
CA GLY A 88 -8.71 11.97 -6.10
C GLY A 88 -7.42 11.19 -6.33
N PHE A 89 -6.70 11.45 -7.43
CA PHE A 89 -5.43 10.80 -7.71
C PHE A 89 -4.37 11.14 -6.67
N GLU A 90 -4.31 12.41 -6.22
CA GLU A 90 -3.40 12.82 -5.16
C GLU A 90 -3.65 12.03 -3.86
N GLN A 91 -4.92 11.86 -3.48
CA GLN A 91 -5.29 11.05 -2.31
C GLN A 91 -4.90 9.57 -2.49
N LEU A 92 -5.15 8.97 -3.67
CA LEU A 92 -4.72 7.59 -3.95
C LEU A 92 -3.19 7.44 -3.87
N ASN A 93 -2.44 8.46 -4.30
CA ASN A 93 -0.98 8.47 -4.22
C ASN A 93 -0.50 8.56 -2.76
N GLN A 94 -1.13 9.39 -1.93
CA GLN A 94 -0.86 9.45 -0.49
C GLN A 94 -1.11 8.11 0.18
N LEU A 95 -2.25 7.47 -0.10
CA LEU A 95 -2.57 6.12 0.39
C LEU A 95 -1.51 5.10 0.00
N TYR A 96 -1.07 5.12 -1.26
CA TYR A 96 -0.01 4.23 -1.72
C TYR A 96 1.30 4.44 -0.94
N ILE A 97 1.70 5.69 -0.69
CA ILE A 97 2.89 6.02 0.11
C ILE A 97 2.75 5.50 1.53
N LEU A 98 1.60 5.71 2.19
CA LEU A 98 1.34 5.21 3.54
C LEU A 98 1.46 3.68 3.61
N VAL A 99 0.89 2.97 2.64
CA VAL A 99 1.03 1.51 2.54
C VAL A 99 2.50 1.10 2.37
N GLN A 100 3.26 1.79 1.52
CA GLN A 100 4.69 1.51 1.35
C GLN A 100 5.47 1.72 2.65
N LEU A 101 5.22 2.81 3.37
CA LEU A 101 5.86 3.10 4.65
C LEU A 101 5.54 2.02 5.69
N GLN A 102 4.29 1.60 5.79
CA GLN A 102 3.86 0.54 6.72
C GLN A 102 4.52 -0.79 6.40
N PHE A 103 4.64 -1.13 5.11
CA PHE A 103 5.35 -2.33 4.68
C PHE A 103 6.85 -2.27 5.03
N GLN A 104 7.50 -1.12 4.83
CA GLN A 104 8.91 -0.92 5.20
C GLN A 104 9.11 -1.03 6.71
N LEU A 105 8.26 -0.38 7.52
CA LEU A 105 8.30 -0.48 8.98
C LEU A 105 8.16 -1.92 9.45
N PHE A 106 7.22 -2.68 8.87
CA PHE A 106 7.04 -4.10 9.18
C PHE A 106 8.27 -4.95 8.86
N ILE A 107 8.93 -4.72 7.71
CA ILE A 107 10.16 -5.44 7.37
C ILE A 107 11.27 -5.11 8.38
N ILE A 108 11.43 -3.83 8.71
CA ILE A 108 12.48 -3.37 9.63
C ILE A 108 12.24 -3.97 11.01
N THR A 109 11.03 -3.92 11.56
CA THR A 109 10.74 -4.47 12.89
C THR A 109 10.97 -5.97 12.95
N ASN A 110 10.53 -6.73 11.94
CA ASN A 110 10.79 -8.18 11.88
C ASN A 110 12.27 -8.51 11.69
N PHE A 111 12.99 -7.74 10.87
CA PHE A 111 14.41 -7.96 10.65
C PHE A 111 15.23 -7.63 11.89
N TRP A 112 14.97 -6.50 12.55
CA TRP A 112 15.59 -6.14 13.82
C TRP A 112 15.26 -7.15 14.91
N PHE A 113 14.02 -7.65 14.96
CA PHE A 113 13.64 -8.72 15.90
C PHE A 113 14.44 -10.00 15.65
N LEU A 114 14.57 -10.45 14.40
CA LEU A 114 15.37 -11.63 14.05
C LEU A 114 16.85 -11.43 14.36
N TRP A 115 17.41 -10.27 14.03
CA TRP A 115 18.80 -9.93 14.32
C TRP A 115 19.03 -9.85 15.84
N PHE A 116 18.11 -9.25 16.59
CA PHE A 116 18.17 -9.18 18.06
C PHE A 116 18.08 -10.57 18.70
N CYS A 117 17.16 -11.42 18.24
CA CYS A 117 17.05 -12.81 18.68
C CYS A 117 18.33 -13.61 18.39
N HIS A 118 19.01 -13.35 17.27
CA HIS A 118 20.29 -13.95 16.94
C HIS A 118 21.42 -13.39 17.82
N ALA A 119 21.49 -12.06 17.98
CA ALA A 119 22.52 -11.39 18.77
C ALA A 119 22.42 -11.68 20.28
N LEU A 120 21.25 -12.07 20.78
CA LEU A 120 21.05 -12.54 22.16
C LEU A 120 21.25 -14.05 22.33
N ASN A 121 21.57 -14.78 21.26
CA ASN A 121 21.88 -16.20 21.36
C ASN A 121 23.22 -16.36 22.11
N PRO A 122 23.25 -16.98 23.30
CA PRO A 122 24.45 -17.03 24.15
C PRO A 122 25.60 -17.88 23.56
N LEU A 123 25.45 -18.41 22.35
CA LEU A 123 26.48 -19.16 21.63
C LEU A 123 27.38 -18.30 20.73
N ASP A 124 27.08 -17.00 20.55
CA ASP A 124 27.88 -16.09 19.71
C ASP A 124 28.91 -15.26 20.51
N THR A 125 29.08 -15.53 21.81
CA THR A 125 30.16 -14.95 22.63
C THR A 125 31.46 -15.73 22.45
N GLU A 126 32.08 -15.67 21.27
CA GLU A 126 33.49 -16.04 21.14
C GLU A 126 34.23 -14.92 20.38
N PRO A 127 34.99 -14.06 21.09
CA PRO A 127 35.72 -12.97 20.49
C PRO A 127 37.11 -13.47 20.10
N ASP A 128 37.24 -14.19 18.98
CA ASP A 128 38.45 -14.22 18.16
C ASP A 128 38.34 -15.30 17.08
N ARG A 129 38.08 -14.86 15.84
CA ARG A 129 38.63 -15.58 14.68
C ARG A 129 39.34 -14.56 13.79
N PRO A 130 40.68 -14.60 13.69
CA PRO A 130 41.41 -13.63 12.90
C PRO A 130 41.06 -13.79 11.41
N LEU A 131 40.90 -12.65 10.74
CA LEU A 131 40.83 -12.54 9.28
C LEU A 131 42.08 -13.17 8.66
N ALA A 132 42.01 -14.45 8.29
CA ALA A 132 43.05 -15.09 7.50
C ALA A 132 42.92 -14.62 6.04
N LEU A 133 43.58 -13.50 5.74
CA LEU A 133 44.06 -13.18 4.40
C LEU A 133 45.27 -14.07 4.09
N SER A 134 45.11 -15.03 3.18
CA SER A 134 46.11 -15.54 2.20
C SER A 134 45.49 -16.81 1.60
N GLY A 135 45.46 -17.08 0.30
CA GLY A 135 46.50 -16.87 -0.69
C GLY A 135 46.90 -18.23 -1.26
N ARG A 136 46.46 -18.51 -2.49
CA ARG A 136 47.12 -19.36 -3.52
C ARG A 136 47.21 -20.89 -3.38
N PHE A 137 46.98 -21.51 -4.55
CA PHE A 137 47.44 -22.83 -5.07
C PHE A 137 46.94 -24.06 -4.29
N ARG A 138 46.21 -25.00 -4.89
CA ARG A 138 46.48 -25.73 -6.14
C ARG A 138 45.20 -26.35 -6.69
#